data_AF-A0AAV3NWY7-F1
#
_entry.id   AF-A0AAV3NWY7-F1
#
_cell.length_a   1.000
_cell.length_b   1.000
_cell.length_c   1.000
_cell.angle_alpha   90.00
_cell.angle_beta   90.00
_cell.angle_gamma   90.00
#
_symmetry.space_group_name_H-M   'P 1'
#
loop_
_entity.id
_entity.type
_entity.pdbx_description
1 polymer ?
#
loop_
_entity_poly.entity_id
_entity_poly.type
_entity_poly.pdbx_seq_one_letter_code
_entity_poly.pdbx_strand_id
1 'polypeptide(L)' 'MISERGIEPNPHKIKPFLDMKPPNSYKDIQKLTRCLAALSRLISKSGEQNLPFFKNLRKVSTNKFRWNALE' A
#
# COMPACT_ATOMS: atom_id res chain seq x y z
N MET A 1 15.95 -6.85 -10.48
CA MET A 1 17.33 -7.19 -10.89
C MET A 1 17.78 -8.35 -10.02
N ILE A 2 18.73 -9.16 -10.46
CA ILE A 2 19.29 -10.22 -9.62
C ILE A 2 20.63 -9.69 -9.12
N SER A 3 20.79 -9.55 -7.81
CA SER A 3 22.05 -9.20 -7.17
C SER A 3 22.57 -10.40 -6.37
N GLU A 4 23.79 -10.31 -5.86
CA GLU A 4 24.40 -11.34 -5.01
C GLU A 4 23.56 -11.66 -3.77
N ARG A 5 22.67 -10.73 -3.36
CA ARG A 5 21.74 -10.87 -2.24
C ARG A 5 20.35 -11.41 -2.64
N GLY A 6 20.11 -11.69 -3.92
CA GLY A 6 18.86 -12.24 -4.43
C GLY A 6 18.11 -11.33 -5.41
N ILE A 7 16.78 -11.41 -5.42
CA ILE A 7 15.93 -10.60 -6.31
C ILE A 7 15.78 -9.20 -5.72
N GLU A 8 16.43 -8.24 -6.35
CA GLU A 8 16.36 -6.84 -5.98
C GLU A 8 15.22 -6.14 -6.71
N PRO A 9 14.41 -5.32 -6.02
CA PRO A 9 13.37 -4.55 -6.66
C PRO A 9 13.99 -3.61 -7.71
N ASN A 10 13.36 -3.49 -8.88
CA ASN A 10 13.82 -2.54 -9.88
C ASN A 10 13.59 -1.11 -9.35
N PRO A 11 14.65 -0.29 -9.13
CA PRO A 11 14.52 1.05 -8.59
C PRO A 11 13.55 1.92 -9.39
N HIS A 12 13.53 1.82 -10.72
CA HIS A 12 12.63 2.57 -11.58
C HIS A 12 11.16 2.20 -11.39
N LYS A 13 10.88 0.97 -10.95
CA LYS A 13 9.52 0.52 -10.68
C LYS A 13 9.10 0.80 -9.24
N ILE A 14 10.02 0.82 -8.27
CA ILE A 14 9.66 1.06 -6.86
C ILE A 14 9.64 2.53 -6.47
N LYS A 15 10.52 3.36 -7.05
CA LYS A 15 10.62 4.79 -6.73
C LYS A 15 9.27 5.51 -6.78
N PRO A 16 8.42 5.31 -7.82
CA PRO A 16 7.11 5.97 -7.86
C PRO A 16 6.18 5.63 -6.68
N PHE A 17 6.33 4.44 -6.08
CA PHE A 17 5.55 4.04 -4.90
C PHE A 17 6.13 4.61 -3.61
N LEU A 18 7.47 4.75 -3.53
CA LEU A 18 8.17 5.36 -2.39
C LEU A 18 7.96 6.88 -2.34
N ASP A 19 7.98 7.54 -3.50
CA ASP A 19 7.75 8.97 -3.65
C ASP A 19 6.27 9.34 -3.71
N MET A 20 5.38 8.35 -3.53
CA MET A 20 3.94 8.55 -3.62
C MET A 20 3.48 9.46 -2.48
N LYS A 21 2.78 10.56 -2.85
CA LYS A 21 2.16 11.43 -1.86
C LYS A 21 1.04 10.69 -1.13
N PRO A 22 0.82 10.97 0.17
CA PRO A 22 -0.31 10.43 0.89
C PRO A 22 -1.63 10.73 0.16
N PRO A 23 -2.58 9.79 0.11
CA PRO A 23 -3.88 10.02 -0.51
C PRO A 23 -4.58 11.22 0.15
N ASN A 24 -5.04 12.19 -0.65
CA ASN A 24 -5.69 13.40 -0.13
C ASN A 24 -7.23 13.34 -0.20
N SER A 25 -7.77 12.34 -0.91
CA SER A 25 -9.18 12.19 -1.19
C SER A 25 -9.68 10.78 -0.90
N TYR A 26 -10.95 10.67 -0.54
CA TYR A 26 -11.63 9.38 -0.40
C TYR A 26 -11.55 8.55 -1.70
N LYS A 27 -11.57 9.18 -2.88
CA LYS A 27 -11.40 8.47 -4.16
C LYS A 27 -10.02 7.82 -4.29
N ASP A 28 -8.97 8.47 -3.81
CA ASP A 28 -7.61 7.93 -3.86
C ASP A 28 -7.45 6.76 -2.88
N ILE A 29 -8.08 6.87 -1.71
CA ILE A 29 -8.12 5.80 -0.71
C ILE A 29 -8.86 4.57 -1.24
N GLN A 30 -9.99 4.77 -1.94
CA GLN A 30 -10.71 3.67 -2.59
C GLN A 30 -9.87 3.01 -3.68
N LYS A 31 -9.17 3.79 -4.53
CA LYS A 31 -8.28 3.24 -5.56
C LYS A 31 -7.17 2.39 -4.93
N LEU A 32 -6.52 2.90 -3.88
CA LEU A 32 -5.46 2.19 -3.16
C LEU A 32 -5.98 0.88 -2.54
N THR A 33 -7.16 0.94 -1.90
CA THR A 33 -7.81 -0.24 -1.31
C THR A 33 -8.09 -1.32 -2.36
N ARG A 34 -8.64 -0.94 -3.53
CA ARG A 34 -8.90 -1.89 -4.62
C ARG A 34 -7.61 -2.51 -5.17
N CYS A 35 -6.56 -1.70 -5.31
CA CYS A 35 -5.25 -2.18 -5.77
C CYS A 35 -4.68 -3.23 -4.79
N LEU A 36 -4.69 -2.94 -3.49
CA LEU A 36 -4.20 -3.85 -2.46
C LEU A 36 -5.02 -5.13 -2.37
N ALA A 37 -6.35 -5.05 -2.50
CA ALA A 37 -7.21 -6.24 -2.54
C ALA A 37 -6.91 -7.14 -3.75
N ALA A 38 -6.54 -6.56 -4.90
CA ALA A 38 -6.09 -7.33 -6.05
C ALA A 38 -4.72 -7.98 -5.78
N LEU A 39 -3.79 -7.23 -5.20
CA LEU A 39 -2.45 -7.74 -4.84
C LEU A 39 -2.51 -8.86 -3.80
N SER A 40 -3.38 -8.75 -2.80
CA SER A 40 -3.54 -9.78 -1.76
C SER A 40 -4.07 -11.12 -2.28
N ARG A 41 -4.71 -11.12 -3.47
CA ARG A 41 -5.14 -12.35 -4.15
C ARG A 41 -4.01 -13.02 -4.94
N LEU A 42 -2.99 -12.26 -5.32
CA LEU A 42 -1.85 -12.76 -6.11
C LEU A 42 -0.69 -13.23 -5.22
N ILE A 43 -0.56 -12.66 -4.02
CA ILE A 43 0.56 -12.92 -3.13
C ILE A 43 0.06 -13.71 -1.91
N SER A 44 0.49 -14.96 -1.77
CA SER A 44 0.19 -15.78 -0.58
C SER A 44 0.59 -15.03 0.70
N LYS A 45 -0.26 -15.13 1.74
CA LYS A 45 -0.09 -14.46 3.05
C LYS A 45 -0.05 -12.92 3.04
N SER A 46 -0.26 -12.26 1.90
CA SER A 46 -0.31 -10.78 1.84
C SER A 46 -1.45 -10.20 2.68
N GLY A 47 -2.62 -10.84 2.70
CA GLY A 47 -3.74 -10.40 3.53
C GLY A 47 -3.43 -10.36 5.03
N GLU A 48 -2.62 -11.32 5.51
CA GLU A 48 -2.19 -11.41 6.91
C GLU A 48 -1.14 -10.35 7.25
N GLN A 49 -0.17 -10.11 6.35
CA GLN A 49 0.88 -9.11 6.55
C GLN A 49 0.33 -7.67 6.47
N ASN A 50 -0.68 -7.43 5.64
CA ASN A 50 -1.26 -6.11 5.40
C ASN A 50 -2.49 -5.82 6.27
N LEU A 51 -2.83 -6.71 7.20
CA LEU A 51 -4.00 -6.61 8.08
C LEU A 51 -4.05 -5.31 8.90
N PRO A 52 -2.94 -4.81 9.49
CA PRO A 52 -2.90 -3.51 10.16
C PRO A 52 -3.26 -2.35 9.21
N PHE A 53 -2.80 -2.43 7.96
CA PHE A 53 -3.06 -1.43 6.93
C PHE A 53 -4.54 -1.42 6.51
N PHE A 54 -5.14 -2.60 6.28
CA PHE A 54 -6.57 -2.71 5.97
C PHE A 54 -7.47 -2.21 7.10
N LYS A 55 -7.10 -2.43 8.37
CA LYS A 55 -7.82 -1.88 9.53
C LYS A 55 -7.80 -0.35 9.52
N ASN A 56 -6.66 0.26 9.19
CA ASN A 56 -6.53 1.71 9.08
C ASN A 56 -7.37 2.26 7.92
N LEU A 57 -7.33 1.64 6.73
CA LEU A 57 -8.17 2.02 5.59
C LEU A 57 -9.67 2.00 5.91
N ARG A 58 -10.14 0.98 6.64
CA ARG A 58 -11.55 0.88 7.05
C ARG A 58 -11.95 2.04 7.97
N LYS A 59 -11.08 2.46 8.89
CA LYS A 59 -11.32 3.65 9.74
C LYS A 59 -11.36 4.94 8.93
N VAL A 60 -10.54 5.07 7.89
CA VAL A 60 -10.60 6.25 6.99
C VAL A 60 -11.90 6.29 6.19
N SER A 61 -12.53 5.13 5.94
CA SER A 61 -13.79 5.10 5.21
C SER A 61 -15.01 5.52 6.03
N THR A 62 -14.91 5.46 7.35
CA THR A 62 -16.01 5.79 8.29
C THR A 62 -15.81 7.10 9.05
N ASN A 63 -14.59 7.63 9.13
CA ASN A 63 -14.29 8.94 9.73
C ASN A 63 -13.38 9.75 8.81
N LYS A 64 -13.42 11.10 8.89
CA LYS A 64 -12.51 12.04 8.19
C LYS A 64 -11.06 11.93 8.70
N PHE A 65 -10.46 10.74 8.62
CA PHE A 65 -9.09 10.47 9.02
C PHE A 65 -8.14 11.15 8.04
N ARG A 66 -7.21 11.96 8.58
CA ARG A 66 -6.07 12.50 7.83
C ARG A 66 -4.98 11.44 7.82
N TRP A 67 -4.34 11.22 6.67
CA TRP A 67 -3.13 10.40 6.62
C TRP A 67 -2.04 11.07 7.46
N ASN A 68 -1.79 10.55 8.66
CA ASN A 68 -0.60 10.85 9.43
C ASN A 68 0.53 10.04 8.79
N ALA A 69 1.61 10.71 8.38
CA ALA A 69 2.85 10.02 8.07
C ALA A 69 3.26 9.21 9.31
N LEU A 70 3.60 7.94 9.12
CA LEU A 70 4.20 7.12 10.17
C LEU A 70 5.48 7.83 10.62
N GLU A 71 5.52 8.22 11.90
CA GLU A 71 6.79 8.31 12.64
C GLU A 71 7.40 6.91 12.80
#